data_AF-A0A2V8K427-F1
#
_entry.id   AF-A0A2V8K427-F1
#
_cell.length_a   1.000
_cell.length_b   1.000
_cell.length_c   1.000
_cell.angle_alpha   90.00
_cell.angle_beta   90.00
_cell.angle_gamma   90.00
#
_symmetry.space_group_name_H-M   'P 1'
#
loop_
_entity.id
_entity.type
_entity.pdbx_description
1 polymer ?
#
loop_
_entity_poly.entity_id
_entity_poly.type
_entity_poly.pdbx_seq_one_letter_code
_entity_poly.pdbx_strand_id
1 'polypeptide(L)'
;MAETAAHLVDHVFPIVPVRQWVLSIPFALRYRLAYDSGLLSDVLNVFIRVVFGELRRRARELLGLKLSQCGAVTFVQRCGDALNLVPHFHSLVIHGVYAADENGQPEFHELPPPEDADVVRVAALVAQRVESLLKRRGLGPDGDSDTAEALSRDEPGLAAIYSASIRGRIGLGPHAGNRVLTLGDQVDGDSLDSLQSPRCATVSGFSVHANV
;
A
#
# COMPACT_ATOMS: atom_id res chain seq x y z
N MET A 1 -1.39 -6.73 13.98
CA MET A 1 -1.27 -7.42 12.68
C MET A 1 -0.32 -8.62 12.70
N ALA A 2 0.73 -8.63 13.52
CA ALA A 2 1.73 -9.70 13.49
C ALA A 2 1.16 -11.12 13.72
N GLU A 3 0.26 -11.29 14.69
CA GLU A 3 -0.36 -12.59 14.99
C GLU A 3 -1.22 -13.12 13.82
N THR A 4 -2.08 -12.29 13.24
CA THR A 4 -2.87 -12.67 12.06
C THR A 4 -1.99 -12.96 10.84
N ALA A 5 -0.91 -12.20 10.65
CA ALA A 5 0.04 -12.46 9.57
C ALA A 5 0.74 -13.81 9.75
N ALA A 6 1.21 -14.12 10.96
CA ALA A 6 1.78 -15.42 11.29
C ALA A 6 0.78 -16.55 11.06
N HIS A 7 -0.47 -16.41 11.53
CA HIS A 7 -1.51 -17.40 11.30
C HIS A 7 -1.74 -17.68 9.81
N LEU A 8 -1.79 -16.63 8.97
CA LEU A 8 -1.94 -16.82 7.54
C LEU A 8 -0.76 -17.59 6.94
N VAL A 9 0.47 -17.21 7.28
CA VAL A 9 1.69 -17.86 6.76
C VAL A 9 1.78 -19.31 7.21
N ASP A 10 1.48 -19.58 8.47
CA ASP A 10 1.66 -20.90 9.09
C ASP A 10 0.51 -21.88 8.77
N HIS A 11 -0.69 -21.37 8.46
CA HIS A 11 -1.90 -22.20 8.40
C HIS A 11 -2.79 -22.00 7.17
N VAL A 12 -2.61 -20.94 6.37
CA VAL A 12 -3.49 -20.64 5.22
C VAL A 12 -2.74 -20.66 3.90
N PHE A 13 -1.56 -20.05 3.83
CA PHE A 13 -0.72 -20.13 2.64
C PHE A 13 -0.26 -21.58 2.41
N PRO A 14 0.00 -21.97 1.14
CA PRO A 14 0.74 -23.20 0.88
C PRO A 14 2.12 -23.12 1.54
N ILE A 15 2.77 -24.28 1.75
CA ILE A 15 4.11 -24.38 2.36
C ILE A 15 5.16 -23.86 1.36
N VAL A 16 5.21 -22.54 1.19
CA VAL A 16 6.11 -21.79 0.31
C VAL A 16 6.54 -20.51 1.02
N PRO A 17 7.72 -19.95 0.70
CA PRO A 17 8.14 -18.68 1.27
C PRO A 17 7.14 -17.55 0.97
N VAL A 18 6.89 -16.69 1.95
CA VAL A 18 5.99 -15.53 1.85
C VAL A 18 6.77 -14.27 2.25
N ARG A 19 6.52 -13.17 1.54
CA ARG A 19 7.14 -11.86 1.77
C ARG A 19 6.06 -10.79 1.96
N GLN A 20 6.28 -9.91 2.92
CA GLN A 20 5.43 -8.75 3.13
C GLN A 20 5.84 -7.59 2.22
N TRP A 21 4.85 -7.00 1.57
CA TRP A 21 4.94 -5.76 0.81
C TRP A 21 4.05 -4.71 1.48
N VAL A 22 4.63 -3.58 1.84
CA VAL A 22 3.89 -2.46 2.44
C VAL A 22 3.80 -1.31 1.44
N LEU A 23 2.60 -0.75 1.25
CA LEU A 23 2.39 0.49 0.50
C LEU A 23 1.82 1.56 1.43
N SER A 24 2.60 2.61 1.66
CA SER A 24 2.15 3.83 2.33
C SER A 24 1.70 4.88 1.33
N ILE A 25 0.57 5.52 1.62
CA ILE A 25 -0.13 6.43 0.71
C ILE A 25 0.34 7.88 0.91
N PRO A 26 0.52 8.66 -0.19
CA PRO A 26 0.83 10.09 -0.11
C PRO A 26 -0.22 10.85 0.71
N PHE A 27 0.23 11.83 1.48
CA PHE A 27 -0.63 12.62 2.36
C PHE A 27 -1.87 13.19 1.66
N ALA A 28 -1.70 13.68 0.43
CA ALA A 28 -2.78 14.24 -0.38
C ALA A 28 -3.91 13.25 -0.70
N LEU A 29 -3.61 11.94 -0.75
CA LEU A 29 -4.58 10.90 -1.07
C LEU A 29 -5.21 10.25 0.16
N ARG A 30 -4.57 10.35 1.34
CA ARG A 30 -5.05 9.73 2.59
C ARG A 30 -6.49 10.12 2.91
N TYR A 31 -6.86 11.40 2.71
CA TYR A 31 -8.21 11.90 2.98
C TYR A 31 -9.26 11.22 2.12
N ARG A 32 -9.05 11.18 0.80
CA ARG A 32 -10.01 10.57 -0.12
C ARG A 32 -10.13 9.07 0.11
N LEU A 33 -8.99 8.37 0.24
CA LEU A 33 -8.96 6.92 0.45
C LEU A 33 -9.58 6.49 1.80
N ALA A 34 -9.70 7.40 2.76
CA ALA A 34 -10.33 7.13 4.03
C ALA A 34 -11.85 6.93 3.96
N TYR A 35 -12.54 7.47 2.95
CA TYR A 35 -13.99 7.31 2.82
C TYR A 35 -14.43 6.71 1.48
N ASP A 36 -13.61 6.84 0.43
CA ASP A 36 -13.90 6.29 -0.89
C ASP A 36 -13.37 4.84 -0.99
N SER A 37 -14.21 3.88 -0.59
CA SER A 37 -13.88 2.45 -0.62
C SER A 37 -13.63 1.92 -2.04
N GLY A 38 -14.29 2.50 -3.04
CA GLY A 38 -14.09 2.18 -4.45
C GLY A 38 -12.69 2.59 -4.92
N LEU A 39 -12.30 3.83 -4.64
CA LEU A 39 -10.95 4.31 -4.98
C LEU A 39 -9.87 3.55 -4.21
N LEU A 40 -10.09 3.25 -2.93
CA LEU A 40 -9.19 2.45 -2.11
C LEU A 40 -8.96 1.06 -2.72
N SER A 41 -10.03 0.40 -3.14
CA SER A 41 -9.98 -0.91 -3.79
C SER A 41 -9.21 -0.85 -5.12
N ASP A 42 -9.38 0.22 -5.90
CA ASP A 42 -8.66 0.38 -7.15
C ASP A 42 -7.16 0.68 -6.97
N VAL A 43 -6.80 1.47 -5.97
CA VAL A 43 -5.39 1.71 -5.62
C VAL A 43 -4.74 0.40 -5.13
N LEU A 44 -5.46 -0.40 -4.33
CA LEU A 44 -5.01 -1.74 -3.95
C LEU A 44 -4.82 -2.65 -5.18
N ASN A 45 -5.79 -2.67 -6.10
CA ASN A 45 -5.69 -3.43 -7.34
C ASN A 45 -4.49 -3.00 -8.19
N VAL A 46 -4.20 -1.70 -8.27
CA VAL A 46 -3.00 -1.20 -8.94
C VAL A 46 -1.75 -1.75 -8.26
N PHE A 47 -1.66 -1.65 -6.94
CA PHE A 47 -0.50 -2.10 -6.17
C PHE A 47 -0.21 -3.59 -6.39
N ILE A 48 -1.20 -4.46 -6.16
CA ILE A 48 -1.05 -5.91 -6.33
C ILE A 48 -0.70 -6.28 -7.77
N ARG A 49 -1.30 -5.62 -8.77
CA ARG A 49 -0.96 -5.86 -10.18
C ARG A 49 0.46 -5.45 -10.53
N VAL A 50 1.00 -4.40 -9.90
CA VAL A 50 2.40 -3.99 -10.10
C VAL A 50 3.33 -5.01 -9.45
N VAL A 51 3.09 -5.40 -8.19
CA VAL A 51 3.91 -6.41 -7.49
C VAL A 51 3.91 -7.74 -8.24
N PHE A 52 2.73 -8.24 -8.66
CA PHE A 52 2.64 -9.47 -9.46
C PHE A 52 3.28 -9.31 -10.85
N GLY A 53 3.19 -8.13 -11.45
CA GLY A 53 3.89 -7.81 -12.68
C GLY A 53 5.40 -7.95 -12.52
N GLU A 54 5.94 -7.45 -11.41
CA GLU A 54 7.36 -7.53 -11.08
C GLU A 54 7.82 -8.97 -10.82
N LEU A 55 7.05 -9.75 -10.04
CA LEU A 55 7.36 -11.16 -9.82
C LEU A 55 7.37 -11.96 -11.13
N ARG A 56 6.38 -11.75 -12.02
CA ARG A 56 6.34 -12.39 -13.33
C ARG A 56 7.46 -11.94 -14.27
N ARG A 57 7.89 -10.67 -14.17
CA ARG A 57 9.05 -10.16 -14.91
C ARG A 57 10.32 -10.90 -14.48
N ARG A 58 10.57 -10.97 -13.16
CA ARG A 58 11.73 -11.66 -12.57
C ARG A 58 11.71 -13.16 -12.87
N ALA A 59 10.56 -13.82 -12.78
CA ALA A 59 10.43 -15.24 -13.16
C ALA A 59 10.77 -15.49 -14.63
N ARG A 60 10.38 -14.59 -15.53
CA ARG A 60 10.73 -14.69 -16.95
C ARG A 60 12.23 -14.53 -17.19
N GLU A 61 12.84 -13.56 -16.53
CA GLU A 61 14.25 -13.22 -16.73
C GLU A 61 15.21 -14.24 -16.09
N LEU A 62 14.90 -14.69 -14.87
CA LEU A 62 15.78 -15.57 -14.10
C LEU A 62 15.54 -17.05 -14.41
N LEU A 63 14.29 -17.44 -14.70
CA LEU A 63 13.88 -18.84 -14.83
C LEU A 63 13.28 -19.18 -16.20
N GLY A 64 13.11 -18.20 -17.10
CA GLY A 64 12.52 -18.44 -18.42
C GLY A 64 11.00 -18.67 -18.41
N LEU A 65 10.32 -18.51 -17.27
CA LEU A 65 8.90 -18.82 -17.10
C LEU A 65 8.01 -17.72 -17.71
N LYS A 66 7.30 -18.05 -18.79
CA LYS A 66 6.47 -17.08 -19.53
C LYS A 66 5.05 -16.93 -18.99
N LEU A 67 4.48 -18.02 -18.48
CA LEU A 67 3.13 -18.12 -17.95
C LEU A 67 3.21 -18.54 -16.49
N SER A 68 2.92 -17.62 -15.59
CA SER A 68 2.98 -17.88 -14.17
C SER A 68 1.95 -17.08 -13.37
N GLN A 69 1.57 -17.64 -12.22
CA GLN A 69 0.56 -17.10 -11.32
C GLN A 69 1.20 -16.71 -9.99
N CYS A 70 0.61 -15.69 -9.35
CA CYS A 70 1.03 -15.18 -8.05
C CYS A 70 -0.18 -15.23 -7.09
N GLY A 71 0.09 -15.18 -5.79
CA GLY A 71 -0.92 -15.15 -4.75
C GLY A 71 -0.56 -14.15 -3.66
N ALA A 72 -1.57 -13.47 -3.12
CA ALA A 72 -1.39 -12.56 -2.00
C ALA A 72 -2.66 -12.43 -1.15
N VAL A 73 -2.45 -12.04 0.11
CA VAL A 73 -3.51 -11.58 1.02
C VAL A 73 -3.12 -10.19 1.50
N THR A 74 -4.05 -9.24 1.41
CA THR A 74 -3.79 -7.85 1.82
C THR A 74 -4.68 -7.42 2.98
N PHE A 75 -4.06 -6.81 3.98
CA PHE A 75 -4.69 -6.06 5.04
C PHE A 75 -4.68 -4.58 4.69
N VAL A 76 -5.87 -3.97 4.72
CA VAL A 76 -6.01 -2.51 4.64
C VAL A 76 -5.99 -1.99 6.08
N GLN A 77 -4.89 -1.37 6.47
CA GLN A 77 -4.81 -0.67 7.75
C GLN A 77 -5.15 0.81 7.54
N ARG A 78 -6.07 1.34 8.36
CA ARG A 78 -6.56 2.73 8.23
C ARG A 78 -5.94 3.69 9.24
N CYS A 79 -5.25 3.17 10.25
CA CYS A 79 -4.65 3.98 11.31
C CYS A 79 -3.15 3.75 11.40
N GLY A 80 -2.39 4.81 11.65
CA GLY A 80 -0.99 4.72 12.08
C GLY A 80 -0.88 4.37 13.57
N ASP A 81 0.34 4.28 14.08
CA ASP A 81 0.62 3.91 15.46
C ASP A 81 0.05 4.91 16.48
N ALA A 82 -0.01 6.20 16.11
CA ALA A 82 -0.68 7.25 16.87
C ALA A 82 -2.21 7.22 16.76
N LEU A 83 -2.80 6.15 16.20
CA LEU A 83 -4.23 6.02 15.87
C LEU A 83 -4.77 7.13 14.95
N ASN A 84 -3.88 7.85 14.28
CA ASN A 84 -4.22 8.84 13.27
C ASN A 84 -4.61 8.17 11.95
N LEU A 85 -5.49 8.81 11.19
CA LEU A 85 -6.01 8.28 9.94
C LEU A 85 -4.91 8.25 8.85
N VAL A 86 -4.36 7.06 8.61
CA VAL A 86 -3.29 6.80 7.66
C VAL A 86 -3.60 5.48 6.94
N PRO A 87 -4.39 5.51 5.85
CA PRO A 87 -4.59 4.33 5.01
C PRO A 87 -3.26 3.85 4.42
N HIS A 88 -2.98 2.56 4.61
CA HIS A 88 -1.84 1.87 4.01
C HIS A 88 -2.15 0.37 3.87
N PHE A 89 -1.37 -0.33 3.04
CA PHE A 89 -1.60 -1.74 2.74
C PHE A 89 -0.45 -2.60 3.23
N HIS A 90 -0.78 -3.69 3.93
CA HIS A 90 0.16 -4.77 4.22
C HIS A 90 -0.24 -5.99 3.40
N SER A 91 0.58 -6.37 2.43
CA SER A 91 0.30 -7.48 1.53
C SER A 91 1.29 -8.61 1.77
N LEU A 92 0.80 -9.76 2.22
CA LEU A 92 1.56 -11.00 2.26
C LEU A 92 1.50 -11.62 0.87
N VAL A 93 2.65 -11.75 0.21
CA VAL A 93 2.77 -12.22 -1.18
C VAL A 93 3.64 -13.46 -1.21
N ILE A 94 3.22 -14.52 -1.90
CA ILE A 94 4.10 -15.69 -2.09
C ILE A 94 5.41 -15.22 -2.76
N HIS A 95 6.54 -15.64 -2.21
CA HIS A 95 7.86 -15.17 -2.63
C HIS A 95 8.38 -16.03 -3.78
N GLY A 96 7.59 -16.06 -4.85
CA GLY A 96 7.82 -16.85 -6.04
C GLY A 96 6.62 -16.80 -6.97
N VAL A 97 6.56 -17.76 -7.89
CA VAL A 97 5.42 -17.90 -8.81
C VAL A 97 5.07 -19.37 -9.01
N TYR A 98 3.81 -19.65 -9.31
CA TYR A 98 3.41 -20.96 -9.81
C TYR A 98 3.45 -20.97 -11.33
N ALA A 99 4.08 -21.98 -11.93
CA ALA A 99 3.99 -22.26 -13.37
C ALA A 99 3.53 -23.71 -13.58
N ALA A 100 3.08 -24.03 -14.79
CA ALA A 100 2.74 -25.40 -15.13
C ALA A 100 4.02 -26.18 -15.46
N ASP A 101 4.17 -27.38 -14.88
CA ASP A 101 5.19 -28.34 -15.26
C ASP A 101 4.90 -28.97 -16.63
N GLU A 102 5.73 -29.92 -17.07
CA GLU A 102 5.55 -30.65 -18.34
C GLU A 102 4.22 -31.41 -18.42
N ASN A 103 3.61 -31.75 -17.29
CA ASN A 103 2.33 -32.45 -17.17
C ASN A 103 1.14 -31.51 -16.95
N GLY A 104 1.36 -30.19 -16.95
CA GLY A 104 0.32 -29.19 -16.70
C GLY A 104 -0.02 -28.98 -15.22
N GLN A 105 0.72 -29.58 -14.29
CA GLN A 105 0.50 -29.43 -12.84
C GLN A 105 1.15 -28.15 -12.31
N PRO A 106 0.55 -27.48 -11.30
CA PRO A 106 1.14 -26.29 -10.72
C PRO A 106 2.40 -26.63 -9.91
N GLU A 107 3.54 -26.13 -10.36
CA GLU A 107 4.83 -26.19 -9.67
C GLU A 107 5.20 -24.79 -9.15
N PHE A 108 5.67 -24.72 -7.90
CA PHE A 108 6.14 -23.48 -7.31
C PHE A 108 7.61 -23.25 -7.63
N HIS A 109 7.93 -22.05 -8.10
CA HIS A 109 9.29 -21.59 -8.33
C HIS A 109 9.58 -20.39 -7.43
N GLU A 110 10.46 -20.61 -6.45
CA GLU A 110 10.96 -19.56 -5.58
C GLU A 110 11.77 -18.54 -6.38
N LEU A 111 11.65 -17.25 -6.04
CA LEU A 111 12.47 -16.19 -6.61
C LEU A 111 13.43 -15.67 -5.55
N PRO A 112 14.64 -15.22 -5.93
CA PRO A 112 15.50 -14.51 -4.99
C PRO A 112 14.77 -13.28 -4.42
N PRO A 113 15.12 -12.80 -3.22
CA PRO A 113 14.56 -11.56 -2.68
C PRO A 113 14.70 -10.40 -3.68
N PRO A 114 13.74 -9.44 -3.73
CA PRO A 114 13.84 -8.29 -4.63
C PRO A 114 15.08 -7.46 -4.28
N GLU A 115 15.70 -6.88 -5.30
CA GLU A 115 16.75 -5.88 -5.10
C GLU A 115 16.13 -4.49 -4.90
N ASP A 116 16.91 -3.52 -4.42
CA ASP A 116 16.45 -2.14 -4.24
C ASP A 116 15.89 -1.55 -5.55
N ALA A 117 16.52 -1.87 -6.68
CA ALA A 117 16.07 -1.45 -8.00
C ALA A 117 14.68 -2.02 -8.36
N ASP A 118 14.35 -3.23 -7.91
CA ASP A 118 13.03 -3.82 -8.12
C ASP A 118 11.97 -3.07 -7.31
N VAL A 119 12.28 -2.70 -6.06
CA VAL A 119 11.37 -1.94 -5.19
C VAL A 119 11.14 -0.51 -5.72
N VAL A 120 12.21 0.15 -6.20
CA VAL A 120 12.10 1.45 -6.87
C VAL A 120 11.19 1.36 -8.10
N ARG A 121 11.33 0.31 -8.91
CA ARG A 121 10.49 0.08 -10.09
C ARG A 121 9.03 -0.11 -9.71
N VAL A 122 8.76 -0.89 -8.66
CA VAL A 122 7.39 -1.07 -8.13
C VAL A 122 6.82 0.27 -7.67
N ALA A 123 7.55 1.05 -6.86
CA ALA A 123 7.10 2.35 -6.38
C ALA A 123 6.79 3.32 -7.52
N ALA A 124 7.67 3.39 -8.54
CA ALA A 124 7.48 4.25 -9.71
C ALA A 124 6.26 3.85 -10.54
N LEU A 125 6.07 2.55 -10.80
CA LEU A 125 4.92 2.04 -11.55
C LEU A 125 3.61 2.24 -10.78
N VAL A 126 3.62 2.08 -9.45
CA VAL A 126 2.46 2.37 -8.60
C VAL A 126 2.10 3.85 -8.71
N ALA A 127 3.06 4.75 -8.49
CA ALA A 127 2.83 6.19 -8.57
C ALA A 127 2.23 6.59 -9.93
N GLN A 128 2.85 6.14 -11.03
CA GLN A 128 2.39 6.42 -12.39
C GLN A 128 0.96 5.89 -12.66
N ARG A 129 0.67 4.66 -12.25
CA ARG A 129 -0.62 4.02 -12.51
C ARG A 129 -1.73 4.57 -11.63
N VAL A 130 -1.44 4.94 -10.38
CA VAL A 130 -2.39 5.60 -9.49
C VAL A 130 -2.69 7.01 -9.99
N GLU A 131 -1.68 7.77 -10.42
CA GLU A 131 -1.91 9.08 -11.05
C GLU A 131 -2.82 8.96 -12.28
N SER A 132 -2.55 7.98 -13.15
CA SER A 132 -3.38 7.70 -14.32
C SER A 132 -4.81 7.28 -13.94
N LEU A 133 -4.98 6.50 -12.86
CA LEU A 133 -6.29 6.13 -12.31
C LEU A 133 -7.06 7.35 -11.83
N LEU A 134 -6.40 8.25 -11.09
CA LEU A 134 -7.03 9.49 -10.59
C LEU A 134 -7.48 10.39 -11.74
N LYS A 135 -6.63 10.58 -12.76
CA LYS A 135 -7.00 11.33 -13.98
C LYS A 135 -8.22 10.74 -14.67
N ARG A 136 -8.26 9.41 -14.87
CA ARG A 136 -9.43 8.73 -15.47
C ARG A 136 -10.71 8.87 -14.66
N ARG A 137 -10.60 9.10 -13.34
CA ARG A 137 -11.73 9.31 -12.43
C ARG A 137 -12.10 10.78 -12.25
N GLY A 138 -11.45 11.71 -12.94
CA GLY A 138 -11.68 13.14 -12.74
C GLY A 138 -11.26 13.64 -11.36
N LEU A 139 -10.31 12.95 -10.71
CA LEU A 139 -9.75 13.30 -9.39
C LEU A 139 -8.34 13.93 -9.51
N GLY A 140 -7.98 14.39 -10.71
CA GLY A 140 -6.75 15.12 -10.97
C GLY A 140 -6.88 16.61 -10.62
N PRO A 141 -5.83 17.41 -10.87
CA PRO A 141 -5.86 18.87 -10.67
C PRO A 141 -6.99 19.57 -11.45
N ASP A 142 -7.33 19.03 -12.62
CA ASP A 142 -8.42 19.52 -13.49
C ASP A 142 -9.76 18.81 -13.22
N GLY A 143 -9.87 18.15 -12.06
CA GLY A 143 -11.02 17.36 -11.66
C GLY A 143 -12.23 18.17 -11.23
N ASP A 144 -13.37 17.48 -11.09
CA ASP A 144 -14.61 18.08 -10.60
C ASP A 144 -14.53 18.37 -9.09
N SER A 145 -14.66 19.65 -8.71
CA SER A 145 -14.62 20.08 -7.31
C SER A 145 -15.77 19.49 -6.49
N ASP A 146 -16.95 19.30 -7.09
CA ASP A 146 -18.11 18.73 -6.39
C ASP A 146 -17.86 17.28 -5.97
N THR A 147 -17.11 16.56 -6.80
CA THR A 147 -16.67 15.21 -6.47
C THR A 147 -15.65 15.25 -5.34
N ALA A 148 -14.66 16.16 -5.35
CA ALA A 148 -13.64 16.27 -4.31
C ALA A 148 -14.22 16.62 -2.92
N GLU A 149 -15.30 17.41 -2.89
CA GLU A 149 -15.94 17.94 -1.68
C GLU A 149 -17.14 17.12 -1.19
N ALA A 150 -17.43 15.96 -1.79
CA ALA A 150 -18.59 15.14 -1.44
C ALA A 150 -18.71 14.86 0.07
N LEU A 151 -17.63 14.40 0.73
CA LEU A 151 -17.68 14.14 2.17
C LEU A 151 -17.91 15.40 2.99
N SER A 152 -17.31 16.53 2.62
CA SER A 152 -17.51 17.79 3.36
C SER A 152 -18.90 18.37 3.19
N ARG A 153 -19.56 18.12 2.05
CA ARG A 153 -20.94 18.54 1.80
C ARG A 153 -21.93 17.66 2.56
N ASP A 154 -21.76 16.34 2.44
CA ASP A 154 -22.75 15.38 2.91
C ASP A 154 -22.57 15.08 4.41
N GLU A 155 -21.33 15.05 4.91
CA GLU A 155 -20.96 14.71 6.29
C GLU A 155 -19.86 15.64 6.86
N PRO A 156 -20.14 16.95 7.05
CA PRO A 156 -19.13 17.96 7.39
C PRO A 156 -18.37 17.67 8.69
N GLY A 157 -19.03 17.08 9.69
CA GLY A 157 -18.39 16.69 10.94
C GLY A 157 -17.35 15.59 10.76
N LEU A 158 -17.68 14.57 9.95
CA LEU A 158 -16.78 13.47 9.66
C LEU A 158 -15.58 13.95 8.81
N ALA A 159 -15.85 14.80 7.82
CA ALA A 159 -14.83 15.49 7.03
C ALA A 159 -13.83 16.26 7.91
N ALA A 160 -14.32 17.00 8.90
CA ALA A 160 -13.48 17.76 9.84
C ALA A 160 -12.60 16.83 10.69
N ILE A 161 -13.16 15.76 11.26
CA ILE A 161 -12.41 14.78 12.06
C ILE A 161 -11.35 14.08 11.20
N TYR A 162 -11.67 13.66 9.98
CA TYR A 162 -10.74 12.99 9.09
C TYR A 162 -9.58 13.90 8.70
N SER A 163 -9.88 15.14 8.30
CA SER A 163 -8.88 16.15 7.97
C SER A 163 -7.95 16.45 9.15
N ALA A 164 -8.51 16.60 10.35
CA ALA A 164 -7.75 16.85 11.57
C ALA A 164 -6.86 15.66 11.94
N SER A 165 -7.40 14.44 11.90
CA SER A 165 -6.67 13.21 12.21
C SER A 165 -5.48 13.01 11.27
N ILE A 166 -5.67 13.16 9.96
CA ILE A 166 -4.59 13.07 8.97
C ILE A 166 -3.50 14.10 9.23
N ARG A 167 -3.87 15.33 9.63
CA ARG A 167 -2.95 16.45 9.88
C ARG A 167 -2.33 16.44 11.28
N GLY A 168 -2.63 15.46 12.13
CA GLY A 168 -2.18 15.44 13.52
C GLY A 168 -2.72 16.62 14.33
N ARG A 169 -4.00 16.98 14.12
CA ARG A 169 -4.67 18.12 14.77
C ARG A 169 -5.90 17.67 15.56
N ILE A 170 -6.26 18.45 16.56
CA ILE A 170 -7.50 18.29 17.32
C ILE A 170 -8.68 18.62 16.40
N GLY A 171 -9.63 17.70 16.26
CA GLY A 171 -10.74 17.84 15.32
C GLY A 171 -11.90 18.71 15.81
N LEU A 172 -12.19 18.68 17.10
CA LEU A 172 -13.40 19.29 17.67
C LEU A 172 -13.12 20.02 18.99
N GLY A 173 -14.05 20.89 19.40
CA GLY A 173 -14.02 21.60 20.68
C GLY A 173 -13.16 22.88 20.69
N PRO A 174 -12.93 23.48 21.87
CA PRO A 174 -12.25 24.78 22.02
C PRO A 174 -10.82 24.82 21.49
N HIS A 175 -10.20 23.66 21.31
CA HIS A 175 -8.82 23.51 20.83
C HIS A 175 -8.75 22.98 19.40
N ALA A 176 -9.87 22.94 18.66
CA ALA A 176 -9.90 22.49 17.29
C ALA A 176 -8.85 23.22 16.44
N GLY A 177 -8.12 22.46 15.63
CA GLY A 177 -7.03 22.96 14.78
C GLY A 177 -5.65 23.00 15.45
N ASN A 178 -5.55 22.91 16.78
CA ASN A 178 -4.26 22.80 17.47
C ASN A 178 -3.58 21.48 17.12
N ARG A 179 -2.24 21.46 17.08
CA ARG A 179 -1.47 20.22 16.89
C ARG A 179 -1.63 19.32 18.12
N VAL A 180 -1.73 18.02 17.89
CA VAL A 180 -1.64 17.02 18.95
C VAL A 180 -0.18 17.00 19.43
N LEU A 181 0.02 17.19 20.73
CA LEU A 181 1.33 17.09 21.36
C LEU A 181 1.59 15.62 21.71
N THR A 182 2.70 15.07 21.20
CA THR A 182 3.19 13.74 21.52
C THR A 182 4.36 13.86 22.50
N LEU A 183 4.28 13.20 23.66
CA LEU A 183 5.36 13.17 24.63
C LEU A 183 6.04 11.80 24.57
N GLY A 184 7.25 11.74 24.01
CA GLY A 184 8.14 10.59 24.17
C GLY A 184 7.79 9.33 23.38
N ASP A 185 7.33 9.47 22.12
CA ASP A 185 7.19 8.29 21.27
C ASP A 185 8.48 8.04 20.47
N GLN A 186 9.24 7.03 20.91
CA GLN A 186 10.35 6.41 20.17
C GLN A 186 9.85 5.16 19.41
N VAL A 187 8.54 4.92 19.36
CA VAL A 187 7.95 3.89 18.49
C VAL A 187 7.73 4.52 17.14
N ASP A 188 8.66 4.24 16.22
CA ASP A 188 8.70 4.62 14.80
C ASP A 188 7.65 5.67 14.39
N GLY A 189 7.96 6.93 14.74
CA GLY A 189 7.34 8.04 14.05
C GLY A 189 7.52 7.81 12.56
N ASP A 190 6.42 7.95 11.82
CA ASP A 190 6.23 7.92 10.36
C ASP A 190 7.18 8.93 9.67
N SER A 191 8.48 8.77 9.92
CA SER A 191 9.55 9.65 9.52
C SER A 191 9.76 9.33 8.07
N LEU A 192 9.19 10.21 7.26
CA LEU A 192 9.45 10.32 5.82
C LEU A 192 10.94 10.50 5.52
N ASP A 193 11.78 10.75 6.53
CA ASP A 193 13.21 10.51 6.48
C ASP A 193 13.46 9.01 6.52
N SER A 194 13.32 8.41 5.34
CA SER A 194 13.95 7.16 4.95
C SER A 194 15.40 7.14 5.42
N LEU A 195 15.65 6.59 6.61
CA LEU A 195 16.85 5.78 6.79
C LEU A 195 16.81 4.79 5.63
N GLN A 196 17.86 4.76 4.82
CA GLN A 196 18.00 3.87 3.66
C GLN A 196 17.96 2.42 4.13
N SER A 197 16.76 1.94 4.43
CA SER A 197 16.50 0.54 4.72
C SER A 197 16.54 -0.18 3.38
N PRO A 198 17.27 -1.30 3.27
CA PRO A 198 17.29 -2.06 2.03
C PRO A 198 15.85 -2.44 1.66
N ARG A 199 15.56 -2.44 0.36
CA ARG A 199 14.25 -2.79 -0.21
C ARG A 199 13.14 -1.86 0.23
N CYS A 200 13.46 -0.57 0.34
CA CYS A 200 12.54 0.53 0.58
C CYS A 200 12.71 1.61 -0.51
N ALA A 201 11.61 2.12 -1.06
CA ALA A 201 11.64 3.19 -2.04
C ALA A 201 10.46 4.15 -1.88
N THR A 202 10.73 5.45 -2.04
CA THR A 202 9.70 6.50 -2.04
C THR A 202 9.68 7.23 -3.37
N VAL A 203 8.52 7.26 -4.05
CA VAL A 203 8.32 7.94 -5.34
C VAL A 203 6.99 8.69 -5.31
N SER A 204 7.03 10.00 -5.58
CA SER A 204 5.83 10.88 -5.58
C SER A 204 4.98 10.77 -4.30
N GLY A 205 5.63 10.58 -3.15
CA GLY A 205 4.99 10.41 -1.84
C GLY A 205 4.41 9.02 -1.57
N PHE A 206 4.46 8.08 -2.52
CA PHE A 206 4.21 6.66 -2.24
C PHE A 206 5.48 6.03 -1.69
N SER A 207 5.38 5.28 -0.59
CA SER A 207 6.50 4.52 -0.04
C SER A 207 6.20 3.03 -0.14
N VAL A 208 7.12 2.24 -0.71
CA VAL A 208 7.01 0.79 -0.85
C VAL A 208 8.14 0.11 -0.09
N HIS A 209 7.79 -0.89 0.72
CA HIS A 209 8.75 -1.67 1.51
C HIS A 209 8.57 -3.15 1.22
N ALA A 210 9.66 -3.88 1.04
CA ALA A 210 9.67 -5.32 0.78
C ALA A 210 10.67 -6.10 1.67
N ASN A 211 11.02 -5.52 2.82
CA ASN A 211 12.16 -5.96 3.64
C ASN A 211 11.83 -7.06 4.66
N VAL A 212 10.57 -7.47 4.77
CA VAL A 212 10.10 -8.53 5.67
C VAL A 212 9.76 -9.76 4.83
#